data_AF-A0A1V5JU48-F1
#
_entry.id   AF-A0A1V5JU48-F1
#
_cell.length_a   1.000
_cell.length_b   1.000
_cell.length_c   1.000
_cell.angle_alpha   90.00
_cell.angle_beta   90.00
_cell.angle_gamma   90.00
#
_symmetry.space_group_name_H-M   'P 1'
#
loop_
_entity.id
_entity.type
_entity.pdbx_description
1 polymer ?
#
loop_
_entity_poly.entity_id
_entity_poly.type
_entity_poly.pdbx_seq_one_letter_code
_entity_poly.pdbx_strand_id
1 'polypeptide(L)'
;MVPAPDPDDEAKARLLAEVLSQGDYYILASGRNADQLSRLPERYPLMARFYAQLRSGELGYREIRRFEVFPSLGGFAVDDRGAEETFRVFDHPTVTIYRNEEHRDAKSLQEVLWSP
;
A
#
# COMPACT_ATOMS: atom_id res chain seq x y z
N MET A 1 -11.34 -0.79 1.25
CA MET A 1 -10.87 -2.11 1.73
C MET A 1 -10.26 -2.82 0.54
N VAL A 2 -8.97 -3.17 0.58
CA VAL A 2 -8.36 -4.02 -0.47
C VAL A 2 -9.01 -5.41 -0.36
N PRO A 3 -9.43 -6.04 -1.47
CA PRO A 3 -9.98 -7.39 -1.42
C PRO A 3 -8.97 -8.37 -0.80
N ALA A 4 -9.48 -9.34 -0.04
CA ALA A 4 -8.73 -10.41 0.61
C ALA A 4 -8.13 -11.38 -0.46
N PRO A 5 -7.74 -12.65 -0.18
CA PRO A 5 -6.90 -13.46 -1.07
C PRO A 5 -7.68 -14.05 -2.26
N ASP A 6 -8.49 -13.23 -2.92
CA ASP A 6 -8.97 -13.51 -4.26
C ASP A 6 -7.78 -13.62 -5.21
N PRO A 7 -7.86 -14.50 -6.23
CA PRO A 7 -6.80 -14.66 -7.21
C PRO A 7 -6.39 -13.31 -7.81
N ASP A 8 -5.09 -13.15 -8.08
CA ASP A 8 -4.54 -11.98 -8.76
C ASP A 8 -4.91 -12.04 -10.24
N ASP A 9 -6.15 -11.67 -10.54
CA ASP A 9 -6.76 -11.70 -11.87
C ASP A 9 -7.27 -10.33 -12.32
N GLU A 10 -7.78 -10.28 -13.54
CA GLU A 10 -8.30 -9.05 -14.13
C GLU A 10 -9.51 -8.50 -13.37
N ALA A 11 -10.33 -9.37 -12.77
CA ALA A 11 -11.50 -8.96 -12.00
C ALA A 11 -11.07 -8.21 -10.73
N LYS A 12 -10.03 -8.70 -10.05
CA LYS A 12 -9.41 -8.00 -8.92
C LYS A 12 -8.81 -6.67 -9.34
N ALA A 13 -8.13 -6.60 -10.48
CA ALA A 13 -7.58 -5.36 -11.01
C ALA A 13 -8.67 -4.32 -11.29
N ARG A 14 -9.79 -4.74 -11.91
CA ARG A 14 -10.95 -3.87 -12.15
C ARG A 14 -11.55 -3.37 -10.83
N LEU A 15 -11.75 -4.25 -9.86
CA LEU A 15 -12.28 -3.87 -8.55
C LEU A 15 -11.36 -2.87 -7.82
N LEU A 16 -10.05 -3.09 -7.86
CA LEU A 16 -9.09 -2.14 -7.30
C LEU A 16 -9.18 -0.78 -7.99
N ALA A 17 -9.24 -0.77 -9.32
CA ALA A 17 -9.34 0.46 -10.10
C ALA A 17 -10.62 1.25 -9.80
N GLU A 18 -11.77 0.56 -9.68
CA GLU A 18 -13.05 1.16 -9.27
C GLU A 18 -12.94 1.81 -7.90
N VAL A 19 -12.43 1.08 -6.89
CA VAL A 19 -12.27 1.61 -5.53
C VAL A 19 -11.31 2.80 -5.50
N LEU A 20 -10.19 2.72 -6.22
CA LEU A 20 -9.18 3.79 -6.25
C LEU A 20 -9.68 5.04 -6.97
N SER A 21 -10.50 4.91 -8.02
CA SER A 21 -11.07 6.05 -8.75
C SER A 21 -12.05 6.88 -7.90
N GLN A 22 -12.68 6.26 -6.90
CA GLN A 22 -13.65 6.91 -6.03
C GLN A 22 -13.03 7.45 -4.73
N GLY A 23 -11.81 7.02 -4.40
CA GLY A 23 -11.14 7.39 -3.15
C GLY A 23 -10.34 8.68 -3.26
N ASP A 24 -10.49 9.57 -2.28
CA ASP A 24 -9.60 10.73 -2.11
C ASP A 24 -8.32 10.40 -1.35
N TYR A 25 -8.34 9.32 -0.56
CA TYR A 25 -7.23 8.88 0.27
C TYR A 25 -7.08 7.37 0.25
N TYR A 26 -5.83 6.91 0.25
CA TYR A 26 -5.47 5.53 0.51
C TYR A 26 -4.61 5.47 1.78
N ILE A 27 -5.05 4.72 2.78
CA ILE A 27 -4.36 4.58 4.06
C ILE A 27 -3.76 3.18 4.13
N LEU A 28 -2.42 3.11 4.11
CA LEU A 28 -1.69 1.90 4.41
C LEU A 28 -1.49 1.83 5.94
N ALA A 29 -2.39 1.10 6.61
CA ALA A 29 -2.43 1.02 8.08
C ALA A 29 -1.20 0.31 8.68
N SER A 30 -0.56 -0.58 7.92
CA SER A 30 0.75 -1.15 8.25
C SER A 30 1.43 -1.70 7.00
N GLY A 31 2.75 -1.84 7.05
CA GLY A 31 3.54 -2.47 5.98
C GLY A 31 3.27 -3.96 5.79
N ARG A 32 2.62 -4.64 6.73
CA ARG A 32 2.49 -6.12 6.76
C ARG A 32 2.10 -6.73 5.41
N ASN A 33 0.94 -6.36 4.88
CA ASN A 33 0.45 -6.94 3.63
C ASN A 33 1.23 -6.41 2.43
N ALA A 34 1.62 -5.13 2.45
CA ALA A 34 2.39 -4.53 1.37
C ALA A 34 3.75 -5.21 1.20
N ASP A 35 4.46 -5.45 2.30
CA ASP A 35 5.79 -6.04 2.32
C ASP A 35 5.74 -7.53 1.97
N GLN A 36 4.78 -8.29 2.53
CA GLN A 36 4.64 -9.71 2.23
C GLN A 36 4.25 -9.96 0.77
N LEU A 37 3.26 -9.24 0.23
CA LEU A 37 2.80 -9.45 -1.14
C LEU A 37 3.81 -8.92 -2.17
N SER A 38 4.50 -7.81 -1.88
CA SER A 38 5.55 -7.28 -2.78
C SER A 38 6.75 -8.24 -2.92
N ARG A 39 7.00 -9.10 -1.92
CA ARG A 39 8.11 -10.08 -1.95
C ARG A 39 7.79 -11.38 -2.70
N LEU A 40 6.53 -11.58 -3.09
CA LEU A 40 6.06 -12.79 -3.77
C LEU A 40 5.45 -12.47 -5.14
N PRO A 41 6.17 -11.77 -6.05
CA PRO A 41 5.62 -11.31 -7.33
C PRO A 41 5.20 -12.46 -8.25
N GLU A 42 5.82 -13.63 -8.13
CA GLU A 42 5.45 -14.83 -8.90
C GLU A 42 4.08 -15.38 -8.50
N ARG A 43 3.67 -15.17 -7.24
CA ARG A 43 2.39 -15.64 -6.69
C ARG A 43 1.31 -14.57 -6.67
N TYR A 44 1.70 -13.31 -6.47
CA TYR A 44 0.82 -12.15 -6.39
C TYR A 44 1.31 -11.01 -7.29
N PRO A 45 1.34 -11.20 -8.62
CA PRO A 45 1.91 -10.23 -9.56
C PRO A 45 1.16 -8.91 -9.58
N LEU A 46 -0.18 -8.94 -9.52
CA LEU A 46 -1.01 -7.74 -9.49
C LEU A 46 -0.76 -6.96 -8.20
N MET A 47 -0.69 -7.64 -7.06
CA MET A 47 -0.51 -6.95 -5.79
C MET A 47 0.90 -6.38 -5.60
N ALA A 48 1.93 -7.10 -6.04
CA ALA A 48 3.29 -6.56 -6.06
C ALA A 48 3.39 -5.29 -6.92
N ARG A 49 2.77 -5.28 -8.10
CA ARG A 49 2.68 -4.11 -8.98
C ARG A 49 1.89 -2.97 -8.36
N PHE A 50 0.71 -3.24 -7.82
CA PHE A 50 -0.13 -2.24 -7.16
C PHE A 50 0.66 -1.46 -6.11
N TYR A 51 1.38 -2.14 -5.21
CA TYR A 51 2.17 -1.45 -4.19
C TYR A 51 3.39 -0.71 -4.75
N ALA A 52 4.01 -1.22 -5.81
CA ALA A 52 5.08 -0.50 -6.51
C ALA A 52 4.56 0.80 -7.15
N GLN A 53 3.43 0.72 -7.86
CA GLN A 53 2.80 1.85 -8.56
C GLN A 53 2.19 2.87 -7.60
N LEU A 54 1.65 2.41 -6.46
CA LEU A 54 1.20 3.29 -5.38
C LEU A 54 2.36 4.11 -4.82
N ARG A 55 3.52 3.47 -4.59
CA ARG A 55 4.73 4.14 -4.07
C ARG A 55 5.39 5.07 -5.09
N SER A 56 5.40 4.72 -6.38
CA SER A 56 5.95 5.59 -7.43
C SER A 56 5.02 6.78 -7.75
N GLY A 57 3.74 6.64 -7.42
CA GLY A 57 2.69 7.61 -7.73
C GLY A 57 2.09 7.45 -9.12
N GLU A 58 2.39 6.36 -9.84
CA GLU A 58 1.82 6.04 -11.15
C GLU A 58 0.28 5.90 -11.11
N LEU A 59 -0.28 5.58 -9.94
CA LEU A 59 -1.73 5.50 -9.73
C LEU A 59 -2.39 6.89 -9.51
N GLY A 60 -1.62 7.98 -9.55
CA GLY A 60 -2.13 9.33 -9.24
C GLY A 60 -2.25 9.64 -7.75
N TYR A 61 -1.76 8.74 -6.90
CA TYR A 61 -1.70 8.90 -5.45
C TYR A 61 -0.32 9.38 -5.01
N ARG A 62 -0.27 10.37 -4.13
CA ARG A 62 0.98 10.87 -3.52
C ARG A 62 0.99 10.64 -2.02
N GLU A 63 2.12 10.15 -1.51
CA GLU A 63 2.34 10.07 -0.07
C GLU A 63 2.36 11.50 0.50
N ILE A 64 1.39 11.81 1.37
CA ILE A 64 1.28 13.13 2.01
C ILE A 64 1.70 13.08 3.48
N ARG A 65 1.68 11.90 4.10
CA ARG A 65 2.05 11.75 5.50
C ARG A 65 2.49 10.32 5.82
N ARG A 66 3.53 10.21 6.64
CA ARG A 66 3.96 8.97 7.28
C ARG A 66 3.99 9.16 8.79
N PHE A 67 3.49 8.17 9.52
CA PHE A 67 3.57 8.10 10.96
C PHE A 67 4.40 6.88 11.32
N GLU A 68 5.49 7.12 12.03
CA GLU A 68 6.37 6.09 12.57
C GLU A 68 6.33 6.26 14.10
N VAL A 69 6.02 5.18 14.81
CA VAL A 69 6.04 5.16 16.28
C VAL A 69 7.32 4.48 16.68
N PHE A 70 8.20 5.20 17.38
CA PHE A 70 9.42 4.63 17.93
C PHE A 70 9.27 4.45 19.44
N PRO A 71 9.75 3.35 20.03
CA PRO A 71 9.84 3.24 21.48
C PRO A 71 10.70 4.38 22.02
N SER A 72 10.18 5.06 23.05
CA SER A 72 10.87 6.18 23.69
C SER A 72 10.94 6.01 25.20
N LEU A 73 12.09 6.33 25.77
CA LEU A 73 12.32 6.33 27.21
C LEU A 73 13.03 7.62 27.61
N GLY A 74 12.42 8.41 28.49
CA GLY A 74 13.02 9.64 29.01
C GLY A 74 13.37 10.69 27.95
N GLY A 75 12.63 10.75 26.84
CA GLY A 75 12.89 11.69 25.74
C GLY A 75 13.88 11.20 24.68
N PHE A 76 14.47 10.01 24.85
CA PHE A 76 15.29 9.36 23.83
C PHE A 76 14.44 8.38 23.03
N ALA A 77 14.37 8.57 21.72
CA ALA A 77 13.75 7.61 20.80
C ALA A 77 14.79 6.57 20.37
N VAL A 78 14.42 5.29 20.42
CA VAL A 78 15.23 4.18 19.91
C VAL A 78 14.70 3.82 18.53
N ASP A 79 15.58 3.88 17.53
CA ASP A 79 15.26 3.43 16.18
C ASP A 79 15.19 1.90 16.14
N ASP A 80 13.98 1.36 16.08
CA ASP A 80 13.68 -0.07 16.03
C ASP A 80 13.21 -0.53 14.64
N ARG A 81 13.52 0.22 13.57
CA ARG A 81 13.15 -0.19 12.19
C ARG A 81 13.73 -1.54 11.78
N GLY A 82 14.78 -2.00 12.45
CA GLY A 82 15.39 -3.33 12.31
C GLY A 82 14.79 -4.43 13.20
N ALA A 83 13.77 -4.13 14.00
CA ALA A 83 13.12 -5.10 14.87
C ALA A 83 12.34 -6.17 14.09
N GLU A 84 12.08 -7.28 14.77
CA GLU A 84 11.31 -8.42 14.26
C GLU A 84 9.90 -7.98 13.79
N GLU A 85 9.37 -8.65 12.75
CA GLU A 85 8.17 -8.21 12.03
C GLU A 85 6.95 -8.00 12.95
N THR A 86 6.78 -8.81 14.00
CA THR A 86 5.65 -8.67 14.93
C THR A 86 5.67 -7.34 15.70
N PHE A 87 6.84 -6.88 16.15
CA PHE A 87 6.99 -5.58 16.82
C PHE A 87 6.64 -4.41 15.89
N ARG A 88 7.05 -4.50 14.61
CA ARG A 88 6.78 -3.46 13.60
C ARG A 88 5.34 -3.46 13.08
N VAL A 89 4.62 -4.57 13.22
CA VAL A 89 3.26 -4.73 12.69
C VAL A 89 2.19 -4.48 13.75
N PHE A 90 2.41 -4.95 14.98
CA PHE A 90 1.40 -4.89 16.04
C PHE A 90 1.67 -3.78 17.06
N ASP A 91 2.91 -3.62 17.50
CA ASP A 91 3.25 -2.63 18.54
C ASP A 91 3.55 -1.24 17.93
N HIS A 92 4.23 -1.21 16.79
CA HIS A 92 4.74 0.02 16.17
C HIS A 92 4.46 0.11 14.65
N PRO A 93 3.18 0.06 14.22
CA PRO A 93 2.86 0.10 12.81
C PRO A 93 3.27 1.43 12.16
N THR A 94 4.00 1.35 11.06
CA THR A 94 4.15 2.49 10.14
C THR A 94 2.84 2.70 9.39
N VAL A 95 2.19 3.84 9.61
CA VAL A 95 0.99 4.24 8.88
C VAL A 95 1.38 5.25 7.80
N THR A 96 1.03 4.95 6.55
CA THR A 96 1.27 5.86 5.43
C THR A 96 -0.05 6.30 4.81
N ILE A 97 -0.24 7.62 4.68
CA ILE A 97 -1.41 8.22 4.05
C ILE A 97 -1.00 8.74 2.67
N TYR A 98 -1.71 8.25 1.65
CA TYR A 98 -1.64 8.74 0.30
C TYR A 98 -2.89 9.54 -0.03
N ARG A 99 -2.75 10.65 -0.74
CA ARG A 99 -3.84 11.45 -1.27
C ARG A 99 -3.93 11.24 -2.78
N ASN A 100 -5.15 11.08 -3.29
CA ASN A 100 -5.41 11.09 -4.72
C ASN A 100 -5.30 12.53 -5.23
N GLU A 101 -4.30 12.81 -6.06
CA GLU A 101 -4.07 14.15 -6.61
C GLU A 101 -4.49 14.27 -8.08
N GLU A 102 -4.55 13.14 -8.80
CA GLU A 102 -4.86 13.13 -10.23
C GLU A 102 -6.30 12.69 -10.53
N HIS A 103 -7.01 12.08 -9.56
CA HIS A 103 -8.40 11.62 -9.69
C HIS A 103 -8.67 10.84 -10.98
N ARG A 104 -7.74 9.93 -11.29
CA ARG A 104 -7.80 9.08 -12.49
C ARG A 104 -9.07 8.23 -12.53
N ASP A 105 -9.66 8.09 -13.71
CA ASP A 105 -10.84 7.25 -13.89
C ASP A 105 -10.49 5.75 -13.77
N ALA A 106 -11.49 4.93 -13.45
CA ALA A 106 -11.30 3.49 -13.22
C ALA A 106 -10.68 2.76 -14.42
N LYS A 107 -10.96 3.19 -15.66
CA LYS A 107 -10.42 2.54 -16.85
C LYS A 107 -8.91 2.79 -16.96
N SER A 108 -8.49 4.05 -16.81
CA SER A 108 -7.07 4.41 -16.83
C SER A 108 -6.28 3.74 -15.70
N LEU A 109 -6.86 3.61 -14.51
CA LEU A 109 -6.25 2.88 -13.39
C LEU A 109 -6.15 1.38 -13.66
N GLN A 110 -7.18 0.77 -14.26
CA GLN A 110 -7.14 -0.64 -14.64
C GLN A 110 -6.04 -0.91 -15.68
N GLU A 111 -5.86 -0.02 -16.66
CA GLU A 111 -4.79 -0.13 -17.66
C GLU A 111 -3.40 -0.08 -17.00
N VAL A 112 -3.19 0.82 -16.03
CA VAL A 112 -1.93 0.89 -15.27
C VAL A 112 -1.70 -0.38 -14.44
N LEU A 113 -2.74 -0.87 -13.75
CA LEU A 113 -2.67 -2.05 -12.88
C LEU A 113 -2.54 -3.37 -13.64
N TRP A 114 -3.14 -3.47 -14.83
CA TRP A 114 -3.29 -4.69 -15.62
C TRP A 114 -2.62 -4.60 -17.00
N SER A 115 -1.63 -3.72 -17.18
CA SER A 115 -0.77 -3.77 -18.37
C SER A 115 0.00 -5.10 -18.43
N PRO A 116 0.07 -5.78 -19.59
CA PRO A 116 0.85 -7.01 -19.77
C PRO A 116 2.36 -6.79 -19.61
#